data_AF-C5LDM5-F1
#
_entry.id   AF-C5LDM5-F1
#
_cell.length_a   1.000
_cell.length_b   1.000
_cell.length_c   1.000
_cell.angle_alpha   90.00
_cell.angle_beta   90.00
_cell.angle_gamma   90.00
#
_symmetry.space_group_name_H-M   'P 1'
#
loop_
_entity.id
_entity.type
_entity.pdbx_description
1 polymer ?
#
loop_
_entity_poly.entity_id
_entity_poly.type
_entity_poly.pdbx_seq_one_letter_code
_entity_poly.pdbx_strand_id
1 'polypeptide(L)'
;MQLYFFTSFGSKLERSDRFSAMPGDYAYFSVVVTFLIAVLSVFLNYPSGMPLLGSSFIFAIIYYWSRIEPNAQLSFFGFVIQGYQFPFALMVFTMLMGGDIWMDVLGLGAAHIYYFLRDVVPMEYGKEYLKTPEFMNKLMVRAGAGQPGAAANYQRQAQMRQQRDMRFQGEGHRLG
;
A
#
# COMPACT_ATOMS: atom_id res chain seq x y z
N MET A 1 5.28 -13.25 -16.48
CA MET A 1 4.04 -12.51 -16.14
C MET A 1 4.14 -11.76 -14.82
N GLN A 2 4.50 -12.42 -13.70
CA GLN A 2 4.56 -11.80 -12.38
C GLN A 2 5.39 -10.49 -12.31
N LEU A 3 6.59 -10.48 -12.90
CA LEU A 3 7.43 -9.27 -12.92
C LEU A 3 6.78 -8.08 -13.66
N TYR A 4 6.04 -8.33 -14.74
CA TYR A 4 5.35 -7.27 -15.48
C TYR A 4 4.23 -6.63 -14.64
N PHE A 5 3.46 -7.46 -13.92
CA PHE A 5 2.44 -6.97 -13.00
C PHE A 5 3.09 -6.16 -11.86
N PHE A 6 4.20 -6.65 -11.30
CA PHE A 6 4.94 -5.92 -10.28
C PHE A 6 5.41 -4.55 -10.76
N THR A 7 6.11 -4.47 -11.90
CA THR A 7 6.65 -3.19 -12.38
C THR A 7 5.56 -2.23 -12.84
N SER A 8 4.52 -2.75 -13.52
CA SER A 8 3.42 -1.92 -14.01
C SER A 8 2.56 -1.36 -12.88
N PHE A 9 2.12 -2.21 -11.96
CA PHE A 9 1.26 -1.80 -10.85
C PHE A 9 2.03 -1.12 -9.72
N GLY A 10 3.28 -1.52 -9.46
CA GLY A 10 4.19 -0.79 -8.58
C GLY A 10 4.41 0.64 -9.06
N SER A 11 4.71 0.85 -10.34
CA SER A 11 4.86 2.20 -10.92
C SER A 11 3.56 3.01 -10.86
N LYS A 12 2.40 2.37 -11.06
CA LYS A 12 1.09 3.03 -10.91
C LYS A 12 0.82 3.43 -9.46
N LEU A 13 1.23 2.60 -8.51
CA LEU A 13 1.09 2.89 -7.08
C LEU A 13 1.98 4.08 -6.68
N GLU A 14 3.25 4.08 -7.09
CA GLU A 14 4.19 5.18 -6.84
C GLU A 14 3.76 6.53 -7.46
N ARG A 15 3.02 6.48 -8.57
CA ARG A 15 2.48 7.67 -9.24
C ARG A 15 1.13 8.13 -8.71
N SER A 16 0.44 7.31 -7.94
CA SER A 16 -0.85 7.71 -7.34
C SER A 16 -0.64 8.88 -6.38
N ASP A 17 -1.65 9.76 -6.28
CA ASP A 17 -1.61 10.95 -5.42
C ASP A 17 -1.29 10.63 -3.95
N ARG A 18 -1.51 9.38 -3.54
CA ARG A 18 -1.28 8.91 -2.19
C ARG A 18 0.17 8.59 -1.86
N PHE A 19 0.98 8.18 -2.84
CA PHE A 19 2.40 7.83 -2.64
C PHE A 19 3.37 8.77 -3.35
N SER A 20 2.89 9.58 -4.31
CA SER A 20 3.70 10.57 -5.03
C SER A 20 4.34 11.61 -4.10
N ALA A 21 3.69 11.87 -2.99
CA ALA A 21 4.06 12.79 -1.93
C ALA A 21 5.36 12.40 -1.18
N MET A 22 5.51 11.12 -0.85
CA MET A 22 6.60 10.61 -0.01
C MET A 22 7.06 9.24 -0.52
N PRO A 23 8.25 9.12 -1.12
CA PRO A 23 8.71 7.84 -1.69
C PRO A 23 8.91 6.75 -0.62
N GLY A 24 9.16 7.11 0.63
CA GLY A 24 9.27 6.15 1.73
C GLY A 24 7.94 5.55 2.18
N ASP A 25 6.80 6.12 1.80
CA ASP A 25 5.49 5.55 2.11
C ASP A 25 5.24 4.25 1.33
N TYR A 26 5.72 4.18 0.08
CA TYR A 26 5.66 2.96 -0.73
C TYR A 26 6.55 1.86 -0.17
N ALA A 27 7.77 2.21 0.27
CA ALA A 27 8.70 1.29 0.91
C ALA A 27 8.16 0.77 2.26
N TYR A 28 7.49 1.64 3.02
CA TYR A 28 6.84 1.22 4.25
C TYR A 28 5.65 0.29 3.98
N PHE A 29 4.81 0.62 2.99
CA PHE A 29 3.76 -0.27 2.53
C PHE A 29 4.29 -1.66 2.16
N SER A 30 5.35 -1.74 1.35
CA SER A 30 5.90 -3.02 0.90
C SER A 30 6.44 -3.86 2.06
N VAL A 31 7.15 -3.24 3.01
CA VAL A 31 7.66 -3.92 4.21
C VAL A 31 6.51 -4.42 5.09
N VAL A 32 5.52 -3.57 5.38
CA VAL A 32 4.39 -3.94 6.26
C VAL A 32 3.54 -5.03 5.62
N VAL A 33 3.22 -4.94 4.33
CA VAL A 33 2.46 -5.97 3.63
C VAL A 33 3.22 -7.28 3.57
N THR A 34 4.52 -7.26 3.25
CA THR A 34 5.34 -8.48 3.24
C THR A 34 5.38 -9.11 4.62
N PHE A 35 5.52 -8.30 5.68
CA PHE A 35 5.46 -8.77 7.06
C PHE A 35 4.10 -9.40 7.40
N LEU A 36 2.99 -8.76 7.02
CA LEU A 36 1.64 -9.31 7.23
C LEU A 36 1.46 -10.64 6.49
N ILE A 37 1.88 -10.75 5.23
CA ILE A 37 1.81 -12.00 4.47
C ILE A 37 2.65 -13.09 5.16
N ALA A 38 3.85 -12.76 5.65
CA ALA A 38 4.69 -13.72 6.38
C ALA A 38 4.02 -14.21 7.67
N VAL A 39 3.42 -13.31 8.46
CA VAL A 39 2.68 -13.67 9.68
C VAL A 39 1.48 -14.55 9.35
N LEU A 40 0.68 -14.20 8.34
CA LEU A 40 -0.47 -15.00 7.90
C LEU A 40 -0.04 -16.38 7.37
N SER A 41 1.05 -16.45 6.61
CA SER A 41 1.61 -17.69 6.06
C SER A 41 2.02 -18.66 7.17
N VAL A 42 2.74 -18.16 8.19
CA VAL A 42 3.16 -18.97 9.35
C VAL A 42 1.96 -19.40 10.17
N PHE A 43 0.95 -18.54 10.34
CA PHE A 43 -0.25 -18.86 11.11
C PHE A 43 -1.09 -19.96 10.45
N LEU A 44 -1.22 -19.95 9.12
CA LEU A 44 -2.06 -20.91 8.38
C LEU A 44 -1.36 -22.24 8.09
N ASN A 45 -0.03 -22.26 7.95
CA ASN A 45 0.74 -23.47 7.60
C ASN A 45 1.97 -23.66 8.50
N TYR A 46 1.73 -23.72 9.82
CA TYR A 46 2.77 -24.06 10.78
C TYR A 46 3.13 -25.56 10.67
N PRO A 47 4.42 -25.97 10.54
CA PRO A 47 5.65 -25.18 10.63
C PRO A 47 6.37 -24.91 9.29
N SER A 48 5.89 -25.47 8.18
CA SER A 48 6.59 -25.41 6.88
C SER A 48 6.52 -24.03 6.21
N GLY A 49 5.50 -23.23 6.54
CA GLY A 49 5.19 -21.99 5.83
C GLY A 49 4.86 -22.22 4.35
N MET A 50 4.24 -21.24 3.70
CA MET A 50 4.11 -21.27 2.24
C MET A 50 5.34 -20.63 1.58
N PRO A 51 6.08 -21.34 0.70
CA PRO A 51 7.37 -20.89 0.18
C PRO A 51 7.30 -19.77 -0.87
N LEU A 52 6.12 -19.45 -1.40
CA LEU A 52 5.95 -18.44 -2.46
C LEU A 52 5.30 -17.14 -1.94
N LEU A 53 6.13 -16.21 -1.47
CA LEU A 53 5.65 -14.88 -1.04
C LEU A 53 5.45 -13.90 -2.20
N GLY A 54 6.11 -14.14 -3.34
CA GLY A 54 6.14 -13.19 -4.47
C GLY A 54 4.79 -13.00 -5.16
N SER A 55 4.05 -14.08 -5.42
CA SER A 55 2.71 -14.02 -6.02
C SER A 55 1.73 -13.27 -5.12
N SER A 56 1.70 -13.61 -3.84
CA SER A 56 0.82 -12.98 -2.84
C SER A 56 1.14 -11.49 -2.67
N PHE A 57 2.42 -11.11 -2.71
CA PHE A 57 2.84 -9.72 -2.62
C PHE A 57 2.39 -8.89 -3.85
N ILE A 58 2.53 -9.44 -5.05
CA ILE A 58 2.06 -8.76 -6.27
C ILE A 58 0.55 -8.59 -6.24
N PHE A 59 -0.17 -9.63 -5.81
CA PHE A 59 -1.63 -9.56 -5.64
C PHE A 59 -2.03 -8.50 -4.62
N ALA A 60 -1.28 -8.38 -3.52
CA ALA A 60 -1.48 -7.35 -2.51
C ALA A 60 -1.29 -5.92 -3.06
N ILE A 61 -0.27 -5.69 -3.89
CA ILE A 61 -0.04 -4.40 -4.58
C ILE A 61 -1.22 -4.07 -5.50
N ILE A 62 -1.65 -5.05 -6.31
CA ILE A 62 -2.74 -4.88 -7.26
C ILE A 62 -4.05 -4.55 -6.53
N TYR A 63 -4.35 -5.28 -5.46
CA TYR A 63 -5.53 -5.05 -4.64
C TYR A 63 -5.50 -3.64 -4.02
N TYR A 64 -4.37 -3.25 -3.42
CA TYR A 64 -4.26 -1.94 -2.80
C TYR A 64 -4.39 -0.81 -3.83
N TRP A 65 -3.76 -0.95 -5.01
CA TRP A 65 -3.93 -0.02 -6.12
C TRP A 65 -5.40 0.09 -6.56
N SER A 66 -6.07 -1.05 -6.73
CA SER A 66 -7.48 -1.15 -7.09
C SER A 66 -8.42 -0.41 -6.12
N ARG A 67 -8.05 -0.37 -4.84
CA ARG A 67 -8.80 0.36 -3.80
C ARG A 67 -8.54 1.86 -3.79
N ILE A 68 -7.34 2.30 -4.17
CA ILE A 68 -7.03 3.73 -4.32
C ILE A 68 -7.73 4.30 -5.55
N GLU A 69 -7.70 3.55 -6.67
CA GLU A 69 -8.19 4.02 -7.96
C GLU A 69 -9.35 3.16 -8.49
N PRO A 70 -10.52 3.13 -7.80
CA PRO A 70 -11.62 2.24 -8.15
C PRO A 70 -12.23 2.56 -9.53
N ASN A 71 -12.15 3.83 -9.95
CA ASN A 71 -12.69 4.33 -11.21
C ASN A 71 -11.74 4.12 -12.41
N ALA A 72 -10.51 3.65 -12.18
CA ALA A 72 -9.58 3.39 -13.28
C ALA A 72 -10.11 2.28 -14.19
N GLN A 73 -10.06 2.48 -15.50
CA GLN A 73 -10.47 1.47 -16.47
C GLN A 73 -9.24 0.69 -16.95
N LEU A 74 -9.27 -0.63 -16.80
CA LEU A 74 -8.21 -1.53 -17.25
C LEU A 74 -8.75 -2.44 -18.34
N SER A 75 -8.02 -2.55 -19.45
CA SER A 75 -8.28 -3.60 -20.44
C SER A 75 -7.59 -4.88 -20.00
N PHE A 76 -8.37 -5.92 -19.69
CA PHE A 76 -7.89 -7.25 -19.33
C PHE A 76 -8.53 -8.29 -20.24
N PHE A 77 -7.70 -9.01 -21.00
CA PHE A 77 -8.14 -10.07 -21.92
C PHE A 77 -9.21 -9.64 -22.95
N GLY A 78 -9.15 -8.38 -23.40
CA GLY A 78 -10.10 -7.80 -24.37
C GLY A 78 -11.35 -7.17 -23.75
N PHE A 79 -11.55 -7.29 -22.43
CA PHE A 79 -12.65 -6.65 -21.71
C PHE A 79 -12.16 -5.43 -20.94
N VAL A 80 -12.96 -4.37 -20.89
CA VAL A 80 -12.70 -3.20 -20.04
C VAL A 80 -13.35 -3.45 -18.68
N ILE A 81 -12.52 -3.55 -17.64
CA ILE A 81 -12.93 -3.82 -16.26
C ILE A 81 -12.57 -2.60 -15.40
N GLN A 82 -13.42 -2.28 -14.43
CA GLN A 82 -13.16 -1.23 -13.46
C GLN A 82 -12.08 -1.65 -12.45
N GLY A 83 -11.31 -0.68 -11.95
CA GLY A 83 -10.20 -0.88 -11.05
C GLY A 83 -10.59 -1.72 -9.84
N TYR A 84 -11.75 -1.46 -9.24
CA TYR A 84 -12.27 -2.22 -8.10
C TYR A 84 -12.48 -3.73 -8.37
N GLN A 85 -12.90 -4.10 -9.58
CA GLN A 85 -13.19 -5.49 -9.96
C GLN A 85 -11.95 -6.26 -10.41
N PHE A 86 -10.87 -5.55 -10.74
CA PHE A 86 -9.65 -6.13 -11.28
C PHE A 86 -9.02 -7.24 -10.41
N PRO A 87 -8.80 -7.09 -9.09
CA PRO A 87 -8.23 -8.16 -8.27
C PRO A 87 -9.12 -9.41 -8.24
N PHE A 88 -10.44 -9.25 -8.22
CA PHE A 88 -11.37 -10.39 -8.26
C PHE A 88 -11.35 -11.09 -9.63
N ALA A 89 -11.28 -10.32 -10.72
CA ALA A 89 -11.13 -10.86 -12.06
C ALA A 89 -9.83 -11.65 -12.22
N LEU A 90 -8.72 -11.16 -11.64
CA LEU A 90 -7.45 -11.89 -11.62
C LEU A 90 -7.55 -13.20 -10.85
N MET A 91 -8.22 -13.21 -9.71
CA MET A 91 -8.41 -14.42 -8.90
C MET A 91 -9.27 -15.48 -9.63
N VAL A 92 -10.31 -15.05 -10.35
CA VAL A 92 -11.08 -15.97 -11.21
C VAL A 92 -10.20 -16.49 -12.36
N PHE A 93 -9.37 -15.63 -12.94
CA PHE A 93 -8.45 -16.02 -14.02
C PHE A 93 -7.37 -17.01 -13.54
N THR A 94 -6.80 -16.82 -12.36
CA THR A 94 -5.83 -17.77 -11.77
C THR A 94 -6.49 -19.12 -11.50
N MET A 95 -7.73 -19.12 -11.01
CA MET A 95 -8.52 -20.35 -10.85
C MET A 95 -8.75 -21.08 -12.18
N LEU A 96 -9.12 -20.36 -13.25
CA LEU A 96 -9.33 -20.94 -14.59
C LEU A 96 -8.04 -21.49 -15.21
N MET A 97 -6.89 -20.87 -14.92
CA MET A 97 -5.56 -21.35 -15.34
C MET A 97 -5.04 -22.53 -14.51
N GLY A 98 -5.78 -22.97 -13.48
CA GLY A 98 -5.34 -24.03 -12.56
C GLY A 98 -4.23 -23.58 -11.60
N GLY A 99 -4.12 -22.28 -11.33
CA GLY A 99 -3.18 -21.71 -10.38
C GLY A 99 -3.63 -21.88 -8.92
N ASP A 100 -2.70 -21.64 -7.99
CA ASP A 100 -2.97 -21.73 -6.56
C ASP A 100 -3.65 -20.46 -6.03
N ILE A 101 -4.95 -20.56 -5.76
CA ILE A 101 -5.78 -19.47 -5.24
C ILE A 101 -5.43 -19.10 -3.79
N TRP A 102 -4.80 -19.98 -3.03
CA TRP A 102 -4.47 -19.71 -1.63
C TRP A 102 -3.49 -18.56 -1.49
N MET A 103 -2.56 -18.44 -2.44
CA MET A 103 -1.60 -17.34 -2.51
C MET A 103 -2.29 -16.00 -2.79
N ASP A 104 -3.29 -16.00 -3.68
CA ASP A 104 -4.05 -14.80 -4.01
C ASP A 104 -4.91 -14.34 -2.82
N VAL A 105 -5.57 -15.27 -2.12
CA VAL A 105 -6.37 -14.99 -0.91
C VAL A 105 -5.48 -14.45 0.21
N LEU A 106 -4.29 -15.01 0.41
CA LEU A 106 -3.30 -14.52 1.37
C LEU A 106 -2.90 -13.07 1.07
N GLY A 107 -2.57 -12.77 -0.19
CA GLY A 107 -2.24 -11.42 -0.64
C GLY A 107 -3.39 -10.44 -0.45
N LEU A 108 -4.60 -10.86 -0.79
CA LEU A 108 -5.83 -10.07 -0.61
C LEU A 108 -6.09 -9.76 0.86
N GLY A 109 -5.99 -10.77 1.74
CA GLY A 109 -6.21 -10.62 3.18
C GLY A 109 -5.22 -9.64 3.79
N ALA A 110 -3.92 -9.80 3.51
CA ALA A 110 -2.88 -8.90 4.02
C ALA A 110 -3.08 -7.45 3.53
N ALA A 111 -3.39 -7.27 2.26
CA ALA A 111 -3.64 -5.94 1.69
C ALA A 111 -4.93 -5.31 2.22
N HIS A 112 -5.98 -6.11 2.48
CA HIS A 112 -7.22 -5.65 3.09
C HIS A 112 -6.99 -5.18 4.53
N ILE A 113 -6.23 -5.93 5.33
CA ILE A 113 -5.86 -5.54 6.70
C ILE A 113 -5.07 -4.23 6.68
N TYR A 114 -4.09 -4.12 5.78
CA TYR A 114 -3.32 -2.89 5.63
C TYR A 114 -4.20 -1.69 5.23
N TYR A 115 -5.07 -1.87 4.23
CA TYR A 115 -6.03 -0.86 3.80
C TYR A 115 -6.96 -0.45 4.95
N PHE A 116 -7.49 -1.40 5.71
CA PHE A 116 -8.37 -1.10 6.85
C PHE A 116 -7.64 -0.26 7.90
N LEU A 117 -6.45 -0.70 8.32
CA LEU A 117 -5.65 0.00 9.33
C LEU A 117 -5.18 1.39 8.87
N ARG A 118 -4.89 1.56 7.58
CA ARG A 118 -4.33 2.81 7.05
C ARG A 118 -5.38 3.79 6.54
N ASP A 119 -6.51 3.32 6.03
CA ASP A 119 -7.49 4.18 5.35
C ASP A 119 -8.80 4.28 6.12
N VAL A 120 -9.28 3.19 6.69
CA VAL A 120 -10.57 3.15 7.40
C VAL A 120 -10.41 3.67 8.83
N VAL A 121 -9.35 3.25 9.53
CA VAL A 121 -9.13 3.65 10.93
C VAL A 121 -8.93 5.17 11.11
N PRO A 122 -8.13 5.90 10.31
CA PRO A 122 -8.03 7.35 10.49
C PRO A 122 -9.33 8.08 10.13
N MET A 123 -10.14 7.53 9.22
CA MET A 123 -11.42 8.12 8.82
C MET A 123 -12.48 8.01 9.93
N GLU A 124 -12.50 6.89 10.66
CA GLU A 124 -13.47 6.64 11.74
C GLU A 124 -12.98 7.11 13.12
N TYR A 125 -11.69 6.96 13.43
CA TYR A 125 -11.14 7.20 14.77
C TYR A 125 -10.22 8.42 14.88
N GLY A 126 -9.92 9.11 13.77
CA GLY A 126 -9.06 10.29 13.73
C GLY A 126 -7.61 10.07 14.19
N LYS A 127 -7.19 8.80 14.40
CA LYS A 127 -5.85 8.41 14.83
C LYS A 127 -5.11 7.69 13.69
N GLU A 128 -3.98 8.27 13.30
CA GLU A 128 -3.12 7.76 12.22
C GLU A 128 -2.16 6.70 12.80
N TYR A 129 -2.62 5.45 12.93
CA TYR A 129 -1.82 4.36 13.54
C TYR A 129 -0.62 3.93 12.69
N LEU A 130 -0.71 4.05 11.36
CA LEU A 130 0.35 3.69 10.42
C LEU A 130 1.05 4.95 9.89
N LYS A 131 1.72 5.69 10.79
CA LYS A 131 2.60 6.81 10.42
C LYS A 131 3.91 6.25 9.87
N THR A 132 4.20 6.51 8.59
CA THR A 132 5.51 6.17 8.01
C THR A 132 6.61 6.83 8.85
N PRO A 133 7.56 6.06 9.41
CA PRO A 133 8.61 6.62 10.23
C PRO A 133 9.52 7.51 9.37
N GLU A 134 9.90 8.68 9.90
CA GLU A 134 10.63 9.68 9.12
C GLU A 134 11.97 9.18 8.58
N PHE A 135 12.60 8.20 9.24
CA PHE A 135 13.86 7.63 8.78
C PHE A 135 13.72 6.95 7.40
N MET A 136 12.58 6.32 7.11
CA MET A 136 12.34 5.64 5.84
C MET A 136 12.23 6.64 4.69
N ASN A 137 11.54 7.76 4.94
CA ASN A 137 11.48 8.85 3.98
C ASN A 137 12.86 9.50 3.77
N LYS A 138 13.63 9.73 4.84
CA LYS A 138 15.01 10.25 4.75
C LYS A 138 15.92 9.30 3.97
N LEU A 139 15.80 7.99 4.18
CA LEU A 139 16.61 6.98 3.50
C LEU A 139 16.26 6.90 2.01
N MET A 140 14.98 6.87 1.65
CA MET A 140 14.52 6.83 0.25
C MET A 140 14.90 8.10 -0.52
N VAL A 141 14.72 9.28 0.08
CA VAL A 141 15.17 10.54 -0.52
C VAL A 141 16.70 10.56 -0.70
N ARG A 142 17.47 10.06 0.28
CA ARG A 142 18.93 9.95 0.17
C ARG A 142 19.39 8.92 -0.86
N ALA A 143 18.63 7.85 -1.05
CA ALA A 143 18.87 6.84 -2.07
C ALA A 143 18.49 7.30 -3.49
N GLY A 144 17.97 8.52 -3.65
CA GLY A 144 17.48 9.02 -4.94
C GLY A 144 16.19 8.34 -5.41
N ALA A 145 15.51 7.60 -4.52
CA ALA A 145 14.27 6.93 -4.83
C ALA A 145 13.09 7.91 -4.69
N GLY A 146 12.32 8.07 -5.76
CA GLY A 146 11.20 9.01 -5.86
C GLY A 146 11.23 9.83 -7.15
N GLN A 147 10.09 10.45 -7.48
CA GLN A 147 10.01 11.31 -8.66
C GLN A 147 10.93 12.54 -8.53
N PRO A 148 11.39 13.14 -9.64
CA PRO A 148 12.13 14.40 -9.61
C PRO A 148 11.32 15.46 -8.82
N GLY A 149 11.86 15.92 -7.68
CA GLY A 149 11.16 16.81 -6.75
C GLY A 149 10.59 16.16 -5.49
N ALA A 150 10.74 14.84 -5.31
CA ALA A 150 10.34 14.14 -4.07
C ALA A 150 11.00 14.72 -2.82
N ALA A 151 12.26 15.16 -2.90
CA ALA A 151 12.95 15.85 -1.81
C ALA A 151 12.30 17.20 -1.45
N ALA A 152 11.85 17.96 -2.45
CA ALA A 152 11.17 19.25 -2.25
C ALA A 152 9.74 19.06 -1.71
N ASN A 153 9.02 18.04 -2.19
CA ASN A 153 7.70 17.68 -1.67
C ASN A 153 7.77 17.16 -0.23
N TYR A 154 8.79 16.35 0.09
CA TYR A 154 9.05 15.91 1.46
C TYR A 154 9.32 17.09 2.41
N GLN A 155 10.15 18.06 2.00
CA GLN A 155 10.41 19.26 2.80
C GLN A 155 9.14 20.10 3.03
N ARG A 156 8.31 20.29 1.99
CA ARG A 156 7.01 20.99 2.11
C ARG A 156 6.06 20.29 3.07
N GLN A 157 5.94 18.97 2.97
CA GLN A 157 5.03 18.20 3.82
C GLN A 157 5.54 18.06 5.26
N ALA A 158 6.86 17.96 5.47
CA ALA A 158 7.45 18.01 6.79
C ALA A 158 7.18 19.36 7.48
N GLN A 159 7.29 20.47 6.75
CA GLN A 159 6.94 21.81 7.24
C GLN A 159 5.44 21.94 7.55
N MET A 160 4.55 21.40 6.69
CA MET A 160 3.10 21.39 6.94
C MET A 160 2.73 20.54 8.16
N ARG A 161 3.37 19.38 8.34
CA ARG A 161 3.16 18.52 9.52
C ARG A 161 3.63 19.21 10.80
N GLN A 162 4.81 19.83 10.79
CA GLN A 162 5.28 20.65 11.90
C GLN A 162 4.32 21.80 12.22
N GLN A 163 3.79 22.50 11.20
CA GLN A 163 2.79 23.55 11.42
C GLN A 163 1.47 23.03 12.00
N ARG A 164 1.04 21.82 11.62
CA ARG A 164 -0.17 21.19 12.16
C ARG A 164 0.03 20.80 13.62
N ASP A 165 1.17 20.20 13.95
CA ASP A 165 1.52 19.83 15.32
C ASP A 165 1.68 21.08 16.21
N MET A 166 2.27 22.16 15.69
CA MET A 166 2.33 23.46 16.36
C MET A 166 0.95 24.12 16.54
N ARG A 167 0.02 23.94 15.60
CA ARG A 167 -1.37 24.43 15.71
C ARG A 167 -2.21 23.68 16.76
N PHE A 168 -1.89 22.42 17.03
CA PHE A 168 -2.49 21.67 18.13
C PHE A 168 -1.82 21.94 19.48
N GLN A 169 -0.68 22.65 19.47
CA GLN A 169 -0.01 23.15 20.66
C GLN A 169 -0.49 24.58 20.99
N GLY A 170 -1.82 24.78 20.97
CA GLY A 170 -2.47 26.08 21.16
C GLY A 170 -3.28 26.15 22.46
N GLU A 171 -2.75 26.94 23.40
CA GLU A 171 -3.47 27.79 24.37
C GLU A 171 -4.40 27.12 25.38
N GLY A 172 -3.82 26.68 26.50
CA GLY A 172 -4.53 26.49 27.75
C GLY A 172 -5.06 27.82 28.28
N HIS A 173 -6.28 28.19 27.90
CA HIS A 173 -6.99 29.33 28.48
C HIS A 173 -7.43 28.95 29.91
N ARG A 174 -6.70 29.45 30.92
CA ARG A 174 -7.10 29.30 32.32
C ARG A 174 -8.21 30.31 32.58
N LEU A 175 -9.44 29.81 32.71
CA LEU A 175 -10.55 30.61 33.23
C LEU A 175 -10.29 30.80 34.73
N GLY A 176 -9.98 32.05 35.09
CA GLY A 176 -9.89 32.51 36.47
C GLY A 176 -11.25 32.67 37.13
#